data_AF-A0A933GTE7-F1
#
_entry.id   AF-A0A933GTE7-F1
#
_cell.length_a   1.000
_cell.length_b   1.000
_cell.length_c   1.000
_cell.angle_alpha   90.00
_cell.angle_beta   90.00
_cell.angle_gamma   90.00
#
_symmetry.space_group_name_H-M   'P 1'
#
loop_
_entity.id
_entity.type
_entity.pdbx_description
1 polymer ?
#
loop_
_entity_poly.entity_id
_entity_poly.type
_entity_poly.pdbx_seq_one_letter_code
_entity_poly.pdbx_strand_id
1 'polypeptide(L)'
;MRIPCRLALALALALGGSPAARSQEPVPGGDTPAIEQKIKDIEGSVRVIVRLRNGSHVTGLVKNGQFIESAGERGFLQADKLEGNGIRVWYAENSNDGFIYLEWKEILDIEIERLVTEEELVEMAEDADRKAKEAIDRARKLEEETRKYFEALKEKETHKKREEDLASAAGKVEDRVEEYYRAVDILKKFPPEEGWGEEKYRQIYLNWVRDDDGAAGRGKGRIVPSGLNKEFYDNYKFWAQALQWQKQGLLDKLPPRAEEATPAEGTAEPSTAGGSTGETASPETGTEGSSEERQPPVPPEKLDVPKPEE
;
A
#
# COMPACT_ATOMS: atom_id res chain seq x y z
N MET A 1 15.76 -16.02 -7.80
CA MET A 1 14.57 -16.07 -6.91
C MET A 1 13.49 -15.22 -7.53
N ARG A 2 12.36 -15.82 -7.88
CA ARG A 2 11.26 -15.19 -8.62
C ARG A 2 10.18 -14.73 -7.63
N ILE A 3 9.90 -13.43 -7.60
CA ILE A 3 8.85 -12.83 -6.80
C ILE A 3 7.56 -12.93 -7.61
N PRO A 4 6.49 -13.57 -7.13
CA PRO A 4 5.24 -13.61 -7.86
C PRO A 4 4.51 -12.26 -7.73
N CYS A 5 4.48 -11.52 -8.84
CA CYS A 5 3.51 -10.46 -9.11
C CYS A 5 2.09 -11.04 -9.09
N ARG A 6 1.30 -10.79 -8.05
CA ARG A 6 -0.17 -10.88 -8.11
C ARG A 6 -0.83 -9.93 -7.10
N LEU A 7 -1.12 -8.73 -7.55
CA LEU A 7 -2.18 -7.87 -6.98
C LEU A 7 -2.71 -6.98 -8.11
N ALA A 8 -3.39 -7.62 -9.05
CA ALA A 8 -4.36 -6.98 -9.92
C ALA A 8 -5.71 -7.12 -9.24
N LEU A 9 -6.19 -6.06 -8.60
CA LEU A 9 -7.56 -6.02 -8.09
C LEU A 9 -8.46 -5.60 -9.25
N ALA A 10 -9.17 -6.59 -9.77
CA ALA A 10 -10.19 -6.44 -10.79
C ALA A 10 -11.40 -5.69 -10.19
N LEU A 11 -11.71 -4.53 -10.77
CA LEU A 11 -13.00 -3.85 -10.58
C LEU A 11 -13.70 -3.79 -11.94
N ALA A 12 -14.36 -4.89 -12.30
CA ALA A 12 -15.23 -4.96 -13.46
C ALA A 12 -16.36 -5.96 -13.20
N LEU A 13 -17.55 -5.60 -13.70
CA LEU A 13 -18.74 -6.43 -13.92
C LEU A 13 -19.73 -6.57 -12.75
N ALA A 14 -20.46 -5.48 -12.49
CA ALA A 14 -21.88 -5.58 -12.13
C ALA A 14 -22.73 -5.39 -13.40
N LEU A 15 -22.86 -6.45 -14.20
CA LEU A 15 -23.85 -6.57 -15.27
C LEU A 15 -24.69 -7.81 -14.97
N GLY A 16 -25.94 -7.60 -14.59
CA GLY A 16 -26.87 -8.66 -14.21
C GLY A 16 -28.31 -8.26 -14.51
N GLY A 17 -28.58 -8.04 -15.80
CA GLY A 17 -29.92 -7.72 -16.30
C GLY A 17 -29.85 -7.53 -17.80
N SER A 18 -29.72 -8.63 -18.55
CA SER A 18 -29.86 -8.61 -20.01
C SER A 18 -31.35 -8.54 -20.33
N PRO A 19 -31.91 -7.40 -20.80
CA PRO A 19 -33.27 -7.40 -21.28
C PRO A 19 -33.30 -8.25 -22.54
N ALA A 20 -34.18 -9.25 -22.55
CA ALA A 20 -34.43 -10.10 -23.70
C ALA A 20 -34.47 -9.26 -24.98
N ALA A 21 -33.57 -9.58 -25.91
CA ALA A 21 -33.52 -9.01 -27.24
C ALA A 21 -34.86 -9.27 -27.93
N ARG A 22 -35.76 -8.31 -27.78
CA ARG A 22 -37.04 -8.25 -28.49
C ARG A 22 -36.65 -8.03 -29.95
N SER A 23 -36.77 -9.07 -30.76
CA SER A 23 -36.63 -8.99 -32.21
C SER A 23 -37.63 -7.95 -32.72
N GLN A 24 -37.20 -6.70 -32.85
CA GLN A 24 -37.94 -5.69 -33.55
C GLN A 24 -37.93 -6.09 -35.01
N GLU A 25 -39.11 -6.39 -35.53
CA GLU A 25 -39.33 -6.48 -36.97
C GLU A 25 -38.82 -5.17 -37.60
N PRO A 26 -38.14 -5.23 -38.75
CA PRO A 26 -37.63 -4.04 -39.42
C PRO A 26 -38.83 -3.13 -39.74
N VAL A 27 -38.92 -2.01 -39.04
CA VAL A 27 -39.94 -0.99 -39.28
C VAL A 27 -39.80 -0.56 -40.75
N PRO A 28 -40.81 -0.82 -41.61
CA PRO A 28 -40.75 -0.47 -43.01
C PRO A 28 -40.59 1.05 -43.16
N GLY A 29 -39.72 1.44 -44.08
CA GLY A 29 -39.20 2.79 -44.32
C GLY A 29 -40.09 3.94 -43.86
N GLY A 30 -39.73 4.54 -42.72
CA GLY A 30 -40.26 5.83 -42.30
C GLY A 30 -39.89 6.92 -43.31
N ASP A 31 -40.78 7.90 -43.42
CA ASP A 31 -40.83 8.98 -44.40
C ASP A 31 -39.54 9.84 -44.45
N THR A 32 -38.47 9.33 -45.07
CA THR A 32 -37.28 10.09 -45.45
C THR A 32 -37.58 11.45 -46.10
N PRO A 33 -38.58 11.62 -46.99
CA PRO A 33 -38.88 12.94 -47.55
C PRO A 33 -39.33 13.98 -46.52
N ALA A 34 -39.94 13.58 -45.40
CA ALA A 34 -40.37 14.53 -44.37
C ALA A 34 -39.20 15.08 -43.56
N ILE A 35 -38.13 14.30 -43.38
CA ILE A 35 -36.92 14.74 -42.66
C ILE A 35 -36.09 15.67 -43.54
N GLU A 36 -35.90 15.35 -44.83
CA GLU A 36 -35.18 16.22 -45.77
C GLU A 36 -35.79 17.63 -45.84
N GLN A 37 -37.11 17.73 -45.85
CA GLN A 37 -37.80 19.02 -45.85
C GLN A 37 -37.52 19.82 -44.58
N LYS A 38 -37.49 19.18 -43.41
CA LYS A 38 -37.25 19.85 -42.11
C LYS A 38 -35.84 20.42 -41.99
N ILE A 39 -34.83 19.72 -42.53
CA ILE A 39 -33.42 20.10 -42.35
C ILE A 39 -32.93 21.10 -43.40
N LYS A 40 -33.59 21.18 -44.55
CA LYS A 40 -33.11 21.98 -45.70
C LYS A 40 -33.15 23.49 -45.47
N ASP A 41 -34.03 23.95 -44.58
CA ASP A 41 -34.26 25.38 -44.32
C ASP A 41 -33.51 25.89 -43.07
N ILE A 42 -32.67 25.05 -42.44
CA ILE A 42 -31.98 25.39 -41.20
C ILE A 42 -30.60 25.94 -41.50
N GLU A 43 -30.49 27.26 -41.43
CA GLU A 43 -29.21 27.97 -41.47
C GLU A 43 -28.73 28.23 -40.04
N GLY A 44 -27.68 27.52 -39.61
CA GLY A 44 -27.05 27.73 -38.30
C GLY A 44 -26.91 26.47 -37.45
N SER A 45 -26.39 26.64 -36.24
CA SER A 45 -26.18 25.53 -35.31
C SER A 45 -27.47 25.24 -34.53
N VAL A 46 -27.80 23.97 -34.37
CA VAL A 46 -29.01 23.54 -33.65
C VAL A 46 -28.70 22.43 -32.66
N ARG A 47 -29.50 22.41 -31.59
CA ARG A 47 -29.57 21.27 -30.68
C ARG A 47 -30.62 20.29 -31.20
N VAL A 48 -30.23 19.02 -31.29
CA VAL A 48 -31.07 17.96 -31.85
C VAL A 48 -31.15 16.77 -30.90
N ILE A 49 -32.28 16.07 -30.94
CA ILE A 49 -32.45 14.72 -30.43
C ILE A 49 -32.61 13.79 -31.65
N VAL A 50 -31.62 12.93 -31.88
CA VAL A 50 -31.63 11.92 -32.93
C VAL A 50 -32.14 10.61 -32.34
N ARG A 51 -33.29 10.14 -32.81
CA ARG A 51 -33.84 8.83 -32.43
C ARG A 51 -33.34 7.79 -33.41
N LEU A 52 -32.77 6.70 -32.90
CA LEU A 52 -32.22 5.61 -33.68
C LEU A 52 -33.25 4.48 -33.85
N ARG A 53 -33.12 3.69 -34.92
CA ARG A 53 -34.04 2.58 -35.21
C ARG A 53 -34.05 1.48 -34.17
N ASN A 54 -32.98 1.36 -33.38
CA ASN A 54 -32.89 0.43 -32.25
C ASN A 54 -33.65 0.93 -30.99
N GLY A 55 -34.29 2.11 -31.04
CA GLY A 55 -35.04 2.72 -29.94
C GLY A 55 -34.21 3.59 -28.99
N SER A 56 -32.88 3.64 -29.13
CA SER A 56 -32.04 4.60 -28.40
C SER A 56 -32.14 6.01 -28.99
N HIS A 57 -31.72 7.02 -28.24
CA HIS A 57 -31.66 8.39 -28.72
C HIS A 57 -30.34 9.04 -28.30
N VAL A 58 -29.89 9.99 -29.12
CA VAL A 58 -28.70 10.81 -28.87
C VAL A 58 -29.12 12.27 -28.89
N THR A 59 -28.72 13.02 -27.87
CA THR A 59 -28.87 14.48 -27.85
C THR A 59 -27.53 15.13 -28.13
N GLY A 60 -27.50 16.11 -29.01
CA GLY A 60 -26.27 16.83 -29.33
C GLY A 60 -26.49 18.06 -30.19
N LEU A 61 -25.41 18.54 -30.80
CA LEU A 61 -25.38 19.74 -31.62
C LEU A 61 -25.04 19.37 -33.07
N VAL A 62 -25.78 19.95 -34.01
CA VAL A 62 -25.43 19.95 -35.44
C VAL A 62 -24.96 21.36 -35.76
N LYS A 63 -23.74 21.50 -36.27
CA LYS A 63 -23.14 22.81 -36.52
C LYS A 63 -23.47 23.30 -37.92
N ASN A 64 -23.73 24.60 -38.07
CA ASN A 64 -23.80 25.30 -39.36
C ASN A 64 -24.77 24.65 -40.38
N GLY A 65 -25.86 24.03 -39.92
CA GLY A 65 -26.83 23.35 -40.79
C GLY A 65 -26.28 22.13 -41.52
N GLN A 66 -25.13 21.56 -41.09
CA GLN A 66 -24.50 20.39 -41.73
C GLN A 66 -25.17 19.08 -41.32
N PHE A 67 -26.43 18.89 -41.75
CA PHE A 67 -27.19 17.66 -41.44
C PHE A 67 -26.83 16.46 -42.31
N ILE A 68 -26.34 16.70 -43.52
CA ILE A 68 -26.03 15.64 -44.48
C ILE A 68 -24.56 15.71 -44.83
N GLU A 69 -23.81 14.72 -44.39
CA GLU A 69 -22.37 14.65 -44.57
C GLU A 69 -21.94 13.26 -45.04
N SER A 70 -20.98 13.25 -45.96
CA SER A 70 -20.32 12.04 -46.44
C SER A 70 -19.04 11.80 -45.66
N ALA A 71 -18.90 10.61 -45.08
CA ALA A 71 -17.67 10.15 -44.46
C ALA A 71 -16.69 9.64 -45.52
N GLY A 72 -15.58 10.35 -45.72
CA GLY A 72 -14.51 9.96 -46.65
C GLY A 72 -13.15 9.82 -45.96
N GLU A 73 -12.14 9.37 -46.73
CA GLU A 73 -10.76 9.18 -46.23
C GLU A 73 -10.12 10.46 -45.67
N ARG A 74 -10.57 11.62 -46.17
CA ARG A 74 -10.04 12.95 -45.78
C ARG A 74 -10.91 13.69 -44.77
N GLY A 75 -11.93 13.03 -44.22
CA GLY A 75 -12.87 13.62 -43.27
C GLY A 75 -14.30 13.70 -43.81
N PHE A 76 -15.07 14.64 -43.27
CA PHE A 76 -16.50 14.81 -43.54
C PHE A 76 -16.73 15.97 -44.52
N LEU A 77 -17.53 15.72 -45.55
CA LEU A 77 -17.90 16.70 -46.55
C LEU A 77 -19.41 16.84 -46.59
N GLN A 78 -19.91 18.06 -46.76
CA GLN A 78 -21.33 18.29 -46.97
C GLN A 78 -21.81 17.56 -48.24
N ALA A 79 -22.96 16.90 -48.14
CA ALA A 79 -23.56 16.14 -49.22
C ALA A 79 -25.04 16.53 -49.40
N ASP A 80 -25.57 16.31 -50.61
CA ASP A 80 -26.94 16.71 -50.97
C ASP A 80 -27.96 15.58 -50.88
N LYS A 81 -27.52 14.34 -50.56
CA LYS A 81 -28.34 13.13 -50.57
C LYS A 81 -28.20 12.37 -49.25
N LEU A 82 -29.30 11.82 -48.75
CA LEU A 82 -29.25 10.98 -47.54
C LEU A 82 -28.60 9.61 -47.78
N GLU A 83 -28.77 9.03 -48.97
CA GLU A 83 -28.32 7.68 -49.27
C GLU A 83 -26.78 7.56 -49.21
N GLY A 84 -26.29 6.65 -48.37
CA GLY A 84 -24.86 6.43 -48.15
C GLY A 84 -24.16 7.50 -47.29
N ASN A 85 -24.90 8.49 -46.79
CA ASN A 85 -24.38 9.59 -45.98
C ASN A 85 -24.98 9.54 -44.57
N GLY A 86 -24.59 10.48 -43.72
CA GLY A 86 -25.00 10.54 -42.32
C GLY A 86 -24.99 11.95 -41.78
N ILE A 87 -25.04 12.05 -40.46
CA ILE A 87 -25.03 13.30 -39.70
C ILE A 87 -23.95 13.24 -38.62
N ARG A 88 -23.18 14.32 -38.46
CA ARG A 88 -22.34 14.50 -37.27
C ARG A 88 -23.13 15.18 -36.16
N VAL A 89 -23.23 14.47 -35.05
CA VAL A 89 -23.82 14.98 -33.81
C VAL A 89 -22.69 15.22 -32.82
N TRP A 90 -22.42 16.49 -32.54
CA TRP A 90 -21.44 16.92 -31.54
C TRP A 90 -22.02 16.76 -30.15
N TYR A 91 -21.22 16.34 -29.18
CA TYR A 91 -21.70 16.24 -27.81
C TYR A 91 -22.03 17.63 -27.28
N ALA A 92 -23.25 17.82 -26.77
CA ALA A 92 -23.72 19.14 -26.31
C ALA A 92 -22.83 19.73 -25.20
N GLU A 93 -22.22 18.87 -24.37
CA GLU A 93 -21.34 19.27 -23.28
C GLU A 93 -19.90 19.55 -23.72
N ASN A 94 -19.55 19.28 -24.98
CA ASN A 94 -18.20 19.46 -25.48
C ASN A 94 -18.28 19.92 -26.94
N SER A 95 -18.66 21.19 -27.11
CA SER A 95 -18.96 21.76 -28.43
C SER A 95 -17.76 21.67 -29.39
N ASN A 96 -16.51 21.59 -28.91
CA ASN A 96 -15.32 21.56 -29.76
C ASN A 96 -14.63 20.19 -29.90
N ASP A 97 -14.81 19.26 -28.96
CA ASP A 97 -14.08 17.99 -28.97
C ASP A 97 -15.04 16.79 -28.80
N GLY A 98 -15.18 16.04 -29.89
CA GLY A 98 -15.96 14.80 -29.91
C GLY A 98 -17.30 14.96 -30.62
N PHE A 99 -17.49 14.12 -31.63
CA PHE A 99 -18.76 13.93 -32.31
C PHE A 99 -18.98 12.44 -32.53
N ILE A 100 -20.23 12.07 -32.76
CA ILE A 100 -20.56 10.78 -33.37
C ILE A 100 -21.06 11.02 -34.78
N TYR A 101 -20.67 10.15 -35.69
CA TYR A 101 -21.25 10.10 -37.02
C TYR A 101 -22.29 9.00 -37.06
N LEU A 102 -23.51 9.35 -37.44
CA LEU A 102 -24.63 8.43 -37.54
C LEU A 102 -25.08 8.35 -39.00
N GLU A 103 -25.05 7.15 -39.57
CA GLU A 103 -25.55 6.96 -40.93
C GLU A 103 -27.08 7.12 -40.96
N TRP A 104 -27.61 7.76 -42.01
CA TRP A 104 -29.04 8.02 -42.12
C TRP A 104 -29.91 6.75 -42.08
N LYS A 105 -29.35 5.60 -42.49
CA LYS A 105 -30.03 4.29 -42.40
C LYS A 105 -30.33 3.87 -40.95
N GLU A 106 -29.55 4.35 -39.99
CA GLU A 106 -29.68 4.01 -38.56
C GLU A 106 -30.65 4.95 -37.82
N ILE A 107 -30.95 6.10 -38.43
CA ILE A 107 -31.79 7.14 -37.88
C ILE A 107 -33.26 6.82 -38.17
N LEU A 108 -34.08 6.95 -37.14
CA LEU A 108 -35.53 6.83 -37.21
C LEU A 108 -36.19 8.20 -37.35
N ASP A 109 -35.76 9.19 -36.55
CA ASP A 109 -36.33 10.54 -36.53
C ASP A 109 -35.29 11.54 -35.98
N ILE A 110 -35.45 12.82 -36.35
CA ILE A 110 -34.67 13.94 -35.80
C ILE A 110 -35.62 15.01 -35.31
N GLU A 111 -35.50 15.32 -34.03
CA GLU A 111 -36.22 16.39 -33.35
C GLU A 111 -35.26 17.56 -33.13
N ILE A 112 -35.58 18.73 -33.69
CA ILE A 112 -34.80 19.95 -33.48
C ILE A 112 -35.37 20.64 -32.26
N GLU A 113 -34.60 20.70 -31.17
CA GLU A 113 -35.04 21.32 -29.92
C GLU A 113 -35.02 22.84 -30.03
N ARG A 114 -33.88 23.40 -30.47
CA ARG A 114 -33.68 24.85 -30.58
C ARG A 114 -32.51 25.22 -31.48
N LEU A 115 -32.55 26.43 -32.02
CA LEU A 115 -31.37 27.11 -32.56
C LEU A 115 -30.42 27.47 -31.42
N VAL A 116 -29.12 27.36 -31.69
CA VAL A 116 -28.04 27.70 -30.76
C VAL A 116 -27.26 28.84 -31.37
N THR A 117 -27.15 29.96 -30.65
CA THR A 117 -26.41 31.12 -31.16
C THR A 117 -24.91 30.89 -31.06
N GLU A 118 -24.12 31.71 -31.77
CA GLU A 118 -22.66 31.63 -31.69
C GLU A 118 -22.17 31.94 -30.27
N GLU A 119 -22.80 32.90 -29.58
CA GLU A 119 -22.48 33.22 -28.19
C GLU A 119 -22.72 32.03 -27.26
N GLU A 120 -23.82 31.28 -27.45
CA GLU A 120 -24.09 30.07 -26.68
C GLU A 120 -23.08 28.96 -26.98
N LEU A 121 -22.63 28.82 -28.23
CA LEU A 121 -21.59 27.84 -28.57
C LEU A 121 -20.26 28.14 -27.87
N VAL A 122 -19.89 29.42 -27.80
CA VAL A 122 -18.70 29.89 -27.07
C VAL A 122 -18.85 29.63 -25.58
N GLU A 123 -19.99 29.99 -24.98
CA GLU A 123 -20.25 29.75 -23.55
C GLU A 123 -20.20 28.25 -23.21
N MET A 124 -20.77 27.39 -24.06
CA MET A 124 -20.72 25.94 -23.89
C MET A 124 -19.27 25.41 -23.98
N ALA A 125 -18.44 25.97 -24.87
CA ALA A 125 -17.03 25.59 -24.99
C ALA A 125 -16.25 26.01 -23.73
N GLU A 126 -16.44 27.24 -23.24
CA GLU A 126 -15.76 27.74 -22.05
C GLU A 126 -16.17 26.98 -20.77
N ASP A 127 -17.45 26.61 -20.64
CA ASP A 127 -17.92 25.79 -19.52
C ASP A 127 -17.34 24.37 -19.56
N ALA A 128 -17.24 23.77 -20.74
CA ALA A 128 -16.61 22.47 -20.94
C ALA A 128 -15.12 22.50 -20.53
N ASP A 129 -14.38 23.51 -21.01
CA ASP A 129 -12.97 23.71 -20.65
C ASP A 129 -12.77 23.93 -19.15
N ARG A 130 -13.65 24.71 -18.52
CA ARG A 130 -13.63 24.92 -17.06
C ARG A 130 -13.87 23.61 -16.32
N LYS A 131 -14.91 22.85 -16.69
CA LYS A 131 -15.21 21.54 -16.07
C LYS A 131 -14.08 20.54 -16.27
N ALA A 132 -13.44 20.52 -17.44
CA ALA A 132 -12.29 19.67 -17.71
C ALA A 132 -11.10 20.03 -16.81
N LYS A 133 -10.77 21.32 -16.67
CA LYS A 133 -9.74 21.79 -15.73
C LYS A 133 -10.06 21.43 -14.28
N GLU A 134 -11.28 21.66 -13.83
CA GLU A 134 -11.72 21.28 -12.48
C GLU A 134 -11.66 19.77 -12.23
N ALA A 135 -11.97 18.95 -13.24
CA ALA A 135 -11.85 17.50 -13.15
C ALA A 135 -10.37 17.06 -13.02
N ILE A 136 -9.47 17.65 -13.81
CA ILE A 136 -8.03 17.41 -13.74
C ILE A 136 -7.48 17.83 -12.36
N ASP A 137 -7.85 19.01 -11.87
CA ASP A 137 -7.41 19.50 -10.57
C ASP A 137 -7.93 18.63 -9.43
N ARG A 138 -9.17 18.15 -9.50
CA ARG A 138 -9.72 17.18 -8.54
C ARG A 138 -8.98 15.85 -8.58
N ALA A 139 -8.70 15.33 -9.78
CA ALA A 139 -7.95 14.09 -9.94
C ALA A 139 -6.53 14.22 -9.34
N ARG A 140 -5.85 15.33 -9.60
CA ARG A 140 -4.53 15.63 -9.03
C ARG A 140 -4.56 15.73 -7.51
N LYS A 141 -5.55 16.42 -6.93
CA LYS A 141 -5.70 16.49 -5.46
C LYS A 141 -5.91 15.11 -4.85
N LEU A 142 -6.74 14.28 -5.46
CA LEU A 142 -6.97 12.91 -5.01
C LEU A 142 -5.70 12.06 -5.12
N GLU A 143 -4.92 12.21 -6.18
CA GLU A 143 -3.61 11.53 -6.33
C GLU A 143 -2.62 11.97 -5.25
N GLU A 144 -2.54 13.26 -4.94
CA GLU A 144 -1.69 13.77 -3.85
C GLU A 144 -2.12 13.27 -2.47
N GLU A 145 -3.43 13.21 -2.19
CA GLU A 145 -3.98 12.66 -0.95
C GLU A 145 -3.71 11.17 -0.80
N THR A 146 -3.94 10.40 -1.86
CA THR A 146 -3.65 8.96 -1.87
C THR A 146 -2.16 8.68 -1.70
N ARG A 147 -1.28 9.45 -2.35
CA ARG A 147 0.17 9.36 -2.13
C ARG A 147 0.55 9.58 -0.67
N LYS A 148 0.06 10.67 -0.05
CA LYS A 148 0.31 10.97 1.38
C LYS A 148 -0.19 9.86 2.29
N TYR A 149 -1.35 9.29 1.98
CA TYR A 149 -1.90 8.16 2.73
C TYR A 149 -0.99 6.92 2.66
N PHE A 150 -0.49 6.57 1.48
CA PHE A 150 0.43 5.45 1.32
C PHE A 150 1.80 5.69 1.98
N GLU A 151 2.31 6.91 1.95
CA GLU A 151 3.54 7.29 2.66
C GLU A 151 3.35 7.13 4.18
N ALA A 152 2.25 7.61 4.74
CA ALA A 152 1.92 7.45 6.15
C ALA A 152 1.75 5.98 6.56
N LEU A 153 1.19 5.13 5.68
CA LEU A 153 1.10 3.68 5.93
C LEU A 153 2.49 3.03 5.96
N LYS A 154 3.38 3.38 5.03
CA LYS A 154 4.76 2.88 5.01
C LYS A 154 5.51 3.28 6.28
N GLU A 155 5.38 4.54 6.72
CA GLU A 155 6.01 4.98 7.96
C GLU A 155 5.53 4.17 9.18
N LYS A 156 4.22 3.94 9.30
CA LYS A 156 3.66 3.08 10.35
C LYS A 156 4.18 1.65 10.30
N GLU A 157 4.30 1.07 9.12
CA GLU A 157 4.86 -0.27 8.94
C GLU A 157 6.34 -0.32 9.35
N THR A 158 7.13 0.68 8.98
CA THR A 158 8.54 0.77 9.40
C THR A 158 8.68 0.97 10.90
N HIS A 159 7.80 1.73 11.55
CA HIS A 159 7.79 1.90 13.00
C HIS A 159 7.46 0.59 13.71
N LYS A 160 6.40 -0.09 13.26
CA LYS A 160 5.99 -1.39 13.81
C LYS A 160 7.12 -2.43 13.70
N LYS A 161 7.78 -2.50 12.54
CA LYS A 161 8.92 -3.39 12.35
C LYS A 161 10.08 -3.08 13.30
N ARG A 162 10.39 -1.79 13.52
CA ARG A 162 11.42 -1.38 14.49
C ARG A 162 11.04 -1.77 15.91
N GLU A 163 9.78 -1.64 16.29
CA GLU A 163 9.29 -2.08 17.61
C GLU A 163 9.41 -3.60 17.78
N GLU A 164 9.03 -4.38 16.76
CA GLU A 164 9.19 -5.84 16.76
C GLU A 164 10.67 -6.26 16.84
N ASP A 165 11.54 -5.58 16.10
CA ASP A 165 12.99 -5.82 16.13
C ASP A 165 13.59 -5.48 17.52
N LEU A 166 13.16 -4.37 18.13
CA LEU A 166 13.57 -3.97 19.48
C LEU A 166 13.07 -4.95 20.55
N ALA A 167 11.81 -5.40 20.46
CA ALA A 167 11.26 -6.39 21.36
C ALA A 167 11.99 -7.74 21.25
N SER A 168 12.32 -8.18 20.03
CA SER A 168 13.12 -9.39 19.81
C SER A 168 14.54 -9.25 20.34
N ALA A 169 15.17 -8.09 20.17
CA ALA A 169 16.48 -7.80 20.72
C ALA A 169 16.46 -7.80 22.26
N ALA A 170 15.43 -7.21 22.87
CA ALA A 170 15.24 -7.20 24.32
C ALA A 170 15.09 -8.62 24.88
N GLY A 171 14.26 -9.47 24.27
CA GLY A 171 14.11 -10.87 24.67
C GLY A 171 15.43 -11.65 24.61
N LYS A 172 16.25 -11.45 23.56
CA LYS A 172 17.58 -12.09 23.46
C LYS A 172 18.56 -11.61 24.53
N VAL A 173 18.43 -10.37 24.98
CA VAL A 173 19.26 -9.84 26.09
C VAL A 173 18.82 -10.48 27.39
N GLU A 174 17.51 -10.59 27.63
CA GLU A 174 16.95 -11.26 28.82
C GLU A 174 17.38 -12.74 28.90
N ASP A 175 17.23 -13.50 27.82
CA ASP A 175 17.68 -14.90 27.74
C ASP A 175 19.18 -15.03 28.07
N ARG A 176 20.02 -14.13 27.53
CA ARG A 176 21.47 -14.12 27.81
C ARG A 176 21.79 -13.78 29.26
N VAL A 177 21.05 -12.85 29.86
CA VAL A 177 21.21 -12.49 31.27
C VAL A 177 20.86 -13.68 32.16
N GLU A 178 19.78 -14.41 31.85
CA GLU A 178 19.41 -15.63 32.58
C GLU A 178 20.46 -16.74 32.43
N GLU A 179 21.00 -16.95 31.22
CA GLU A 179 22.13 -17.86 31.01
C GLU A 179 23.34 -17.51 31.88
N TYR A 180 23.65 -16.22 32.02
CA TYR A 180 24.77 -15.80 32.86
C TYR A 180 24.51 -16.01 34.36
N TYR A 181 23.29 -15.79 34.86
CA TYR A 181 22.96 -16.14 36.25
C TYR A 181 23.08 -17.64 36.50
N ARG A 182 22.60 -18.46 35.55
CA ARG A 182 22.76 -19.93 35.63
C ARG A 182 24.25 -20.32 35.65
N ALA A 183 25.09 -19.59 34.91
CA ALA A 183 26.54 -19.78 34.92
C ALA A 183 27.19 -19.43 36.28
N VAL A 184 26.70 -18.38 36.96
CA VAL A 184 27.14 -18.08 38.33
C VAL A 184 26.71 -19.19 39.29
N ASP A 185 25.45 -19.62 39.22
CA ASP A 185 24.90 -20.67 40.08
C ASP A 185 25.66 -22.00 39.93
N ILE A 186 26.03 -22.38 38.71
CA ILE A 186 26.77 -23.62 38.47
C ILE A 186 28.22 -23.54 38.98
N LEU A 187 28.89 -22.40 38.84
CA LEU A 187 30.24 -22.21 39.37
C LEU A 187 30.24 -22.20 40.90
N LYS A 188 29.21 -21.61 41.52
CA LYS A 188 29.02 -21.66 42.98
C LYS A 188 28.77 -23.08 43.48
N LYS A 189 28.03 -23.89 42.72
CA LYS A 189 27.73 -25.28 43.06
C LYS A 189 28.91 -26.24 42.85
N PHE A 190 29.75 -25.96 41.85
CA PHE A 190 30.92 -26.76 41.51
C PHE A 190 32.17 -25.88 41.42
N PRO A 191 32.68 -25.37 42.54
CA PRO A 191 33.78 -24.42 42.54
C PRO A 191 35.09 -25.08 42.07
N PRO A 192 35.85 -24.46 41.16
CA PRO A 192 37.09 -25.04 40.64
C PRO A 192 38.16 -25.26 41.72
N GLU A 193 38.12 -24.46 42.79
CA GLU A 193 39.05 -24.55 43.92
C GLU A 193 38.87 -25.83 44.75
N GLU A 194 37.67 -26.40 44.77
CA GLU A 194 37.39 -27.69 45.43
C GLU A 194 37.75 -28.90 44.56
N GLY A 195 38.41 -28.67 43.43
CA GLY A 195 38.83 -29.72 42.49
C GLY A 195 37.73 -30.12 41.49
N TRP A 196 36.63 -29.37 41.38
CA TRP A 196 35.69 -29.53 40.28
C TRP A 196 36.32 -29.00 39.00
N GLY A 197 36.67 -29.89 38.08
CA GLY A 197 37.36 -29.52 36.86
C GLY A 197 37.40 -30.64 35.84
N GLU A 198 38.16 -30.45 34.78
CA GLU A 198 38.30 -31.43 33.70
C GLU A 198 38.77 -32.79 34.22
N GLU A 199 39.71 -32.81 35.18
CA GLU A 199 40.20 -34.04 35.78
C GLU A 199 39.11 -34.78 36.56
N LYS A 200 38.29 -34.06 37.33
CA LYS A 200 37.14 -34.64 38.03
C LYS A 200 36.08 -35.17 37.05
N TYR A 201 35.84 -34.46 35.96
CA TYR A 201 34.95 -34.92 34.89
C TYR A 201 35.48 -36.22 34.26
N ARG A 202 36.77 -36.27 33.92
CA ARG A 202 37.42 -37.48 33.38
C ARG A 202 37.33 -38.65 34.35
N GLN A 203 37.50 -38.42 35.64
CA GLN A 203 37.33 -39.46 36.66
C GLN A 203 35.89 -39.99 36.71
N ILE A 204 34.89 -39.11 36.71
CA ILE A 204 33.47 -39.50 36.68
C ILE A 204 33.16 -40.27 35.39
N TYR A 205 33.65 -39.80 34.25
CA TYR A 205 33.47 -40.45 32.94
C TYR A 205 34.13 -41.84 32.89
N LEU A 206 35.38 -41.97 33.35
CA LEU A 206 36.08 -43.25 33.37
C LEU A 206 35.41 -44.26 34.31
N ASN A 207 34.89 -43.80 35.45
CA ASN A 207 34.09 -44.62 36.35
C ASN A 207 32.75 -45.04 35.74
N TRP A 208 32.25 -44.28 34.76
CA TRP A 208 31.01 -44.59 34.04
C TRP A 208 31.22 -45.57 32.88
N VAL A 209 32.28 -45.38 32.08
CA VAL A 209 32.59 -46.22 30.89
C VAL A 209 33.11 -47.61 31.27
N ARG A 210 33.83 -47.75 32.38
CA ARG A 210 34.46 -49.02 32.78
C ARG A 210 33.50 -50.19 33.04
N ASP A 211 32.19 -49.95 33.10
CA ASP A 211 31.19 -50.99 33.35
C ASP A 211 30.51 -51.56 32.09
N ASP A 212 30.73 -51.00 30.88
CA ASP A 212 30.05 -51.45 29.64
C ASP A 212 30.81 -52.54 28.86
N ASP A 213 32.10 -52.77 29.12
CA ASP A 213 32.96 -53.67 28.32
C ASP A 213 33.07 -55.12 28.87
N GLY A 214 32.24 -55.49 29.84
CA GLY A 214 32.26 -56.80 30.51
C GLY A 214 31.26 -57.81 29.92
N ALA A 215 31.76 -58.72 29.09
CA ALA A 215 31.05 -59.81 28.43
C ALA A 215 29.89 -60.49 29.21
N ALA A 216 28.74 -60.56 28.53
CA ALA A 216 27.73 -61.62 28.61
C ALA A 216 27.29 -62.11 30.01
N GLY A 217 26.18 -61.53 30.48
CA GLY A 217 25.16 -62.33 31.16
C GLY A 217 25.26 -62.43 32.67
N ARG A 218 25.00 -61.32 33.36
CA ARG A 218 24.03 -61.19 34.48
C ARG A 218 24.24 -59.82 35.11
N GLY A 219 23.17 -59.03 35.17
CA GLY A 219 23.19 -57.60 35.45
C GLY A 219 24.01 -57.20 36.68
N LYS A 220 25.23 -56.71 36.44
CA LYS A 220 25.95 -55.86 37.37
C LYS A 220 25.65 -54.44 36.94
N GLY A 221 24.90 -53.73 37.79
CA GLY A 221 24.31 -52.44 37.47
C GLY A 221 25.39 -51.46 37.02
N ARG A 222 25.12 -50.73 35.94
CA ARG A 222 25.88 -49.53 35.59
C ARG A 222 25.98 -48.72 36.87
N ILE A 223 27.19 -48.39 37.32
CA ILE A 223 27.33 -47.37 38.36
C ILE A 223 26.94 -46.05 37.70
N VAL A 224 25.64 -45.76 37.73
CA VAL A 224 25.11 -44.48 37.28
C VAL A 224 25.67 -43.45 38.26
N PRO A 225 26.40 -42.42 37.78
CA PRO A 225 26.76 -41.31 38.64
C PRO A 225 25.50 -40.86 39.36
N SER A 226 25.55 -40.77 40.68
CA SER A 226 24.41 -40.33 41.50
C SER A 226 24.76 -39.05 42.23
N GLY A 227 23.74 -38.24 42.52
CA GLY A 227 23.90 -36.96 43.21
C GLY A 227 24.78 -35.98 42.43
N LEU A 228 25.69 -35.31 43.13
CA LEU A 228 26.50 -34.21 42.58
C LEU A 228 27.40 -34.63 41.41
N ASN A 229 27.91 -35.86 41.38
CA ASN A 229 28.73 -36.34 40.27
C ASN A 229 27.91 -36.44 38.97
N LYS A 230 26.63 -36.82 39.06
CA LYS A 230 25.73 -36.86 37.91
C LYS A 230 25.44 -35.46 37.40
N GLU A 231 25.09 -34.57 38.31
CA GLU A 231 24.74 -33.20 37.98
C GLU A 231 25.92 -32.42 37.40
N PHE A 232 27.13 -32.62 37.93
CA PHE A 232 28.35 -32.05 37.36
C PHE A 232 28.64 -32.62 35.97
N TYR A 233 28.53 -33.94 35.80
CA TYR A 233 28.73 -34.59 34.50
C TYR A 233 27.76 -34.05 33.44
N ASP A 234 26.46 -33.98 33.78
CA ASP A 234 25.41 -33.51 32.88
C ASP A 234 25.59 -32.03 32.49
N ASN A 235 26.20 -31.22 33.37
CA ASN A 235 26.41 -29.79 33.12
C ASN A 235 27.87 -29.39 32.83
N TYR A 236 28.80 -30.34 32.66
CA TYR A 236 30.24 -30.05 32.54
C TYR A 236 30.56 -29.07 31.41
N LYS A 237 29.92 -29.20 30.24
CA LYS A 237 30.12 -28.29 29.11
C LYS A 237 29.72 -26.86 29.46
N PHE A 238 28.59 -26.70 30.12
CA PHE A 238 28.08 -25.39 30.55
C PHE A 238 28.94 -24.80 31.67
N TRP A 239 29.38 -25.63 32.62
CA TRP A 239 30.33 -25.24 33.66
C TRP A 239 31.67 -24.75 33.07
N ALA A 240 32.23 -25.48 32.09
CA ALA A 240 33.48 -25.09 31.45
C ALA A 240 33.34 -23.75 30.70
N GLN A 241 32.19 -23.53 30.05
CA GLN A 241 31.85 -22.26 29.42
C GLN A 241 31.68 -21.13 30.44
N ALA A 242 30.98 -21.37 31.54
CA ALA A 242 30.84 -20.43 32.65
C ALA A 242 32.20 -20.02 33.21
N LEU A 243 33.13 -20.96 33.37
CA LEU A 243 34.48 -20.69 33.83
C LEU A 243 35.26 -19.80 32.85
N GLN A 244 35.06 -19.98 31.54
CA GLN A 244 35.63 -19.07 30.53
C GLN A 244 35.04 -17.68 30.64
N TRP A 245 33.73 -17.55 30.82
CA TRP A 245 33.07 -16.25 31.04
C TRP A 245 33.55 -15.55 32.31
N GLN A 246 33.75 -16.30 33.40
CA GLN A 246 34.34 -15.79 34.64
C GLN A 246 35.76 -15.24 34.38
N LYS A 247 36.60 -16.01 33.69
CA LYS A 247 37.97 -15.57 33.33
C LYS A 247 38.00 -14.32 32.44
N GLN A 248 36.95 -14.10 31.66
CA GLN A 248 36.79 -12.91 30.82
C GLN A 248 36.20 -11.71 31.58
N GLY A 249 35.85 -11.87 32.87
CA GLY A 249 35.20 -10.84 33.68
C GLY A 249 33.79 -10.49 33.18
N LEU A 250 33.12 -11.41 32.48
CA LEU A 250 31.76 -11.20 31.99
C LEU A 250 30.73 -11.38 33.10
N LEU A 251 30.97 -12.32 34.02
CA LEU A 251 30.05 -12.59 35.12
C LEU A 251 30.08 -11.49 36.20
N ASP A 252 31.23 -10.82 36.36
CA ASP A 252 31.40 -9.72 37.32
C ASP A 252 30.65 -8.44 36.90
N LYS A 253 30.24 -8.36 35.62
CA LYS A 253 29.49 -7.22 35.04
C LYS A 253 27.99 -7.42 35.05
N LEU A 254 27.50 -8.52 35.62
CA LEU A 254 26.07 -8.78 35.68
C LEU A 254 25.40 -7.79 36.63
N PRO A 255 24.20 -7.29 36.29
CA PRO A 255 23.39 -6.59 37.26
C PRO A 255 23.06 -7.53 38.43
N PRO A 256 22.74 -7.00 39.63
CA PRO A 256 22.23 -7.83 40.71
C PRO A 256 20.90 -8.47 40.29
N ARG A 257 20.68 -9.73 40.70
CA ARG A 257 19.43 -10.46 40.42
C ARG A 257 18.29 -9.71 41.11
N ALA A 258 17.16 -9.53 40.41
CA ALA A 258 16.02 -8.76 40.94
C ALA A 258 15.50 -9.31 42.28
N GLU A 259 15.70 -10.59 42.56
CA GLU A 259 15.32 -11.25 43.83
C GLU A 259 16.24 -10.88 45.01
N GLU A 260 17.47 -10.42 44.73
CA GLU A 260 18.42 -9.95 45.75
C GLU A 260 18.37 -8.43 45.95
N ALA A 261 17.65 -7.71 45.08
CA ALA A 261 17.30 -6.32 45.30
C ALA A 261 16.24 -6.26 46.40
N THR A 262 16.67 -6.32 47.67
CA THR A 262 15.83 -5.98 48.81
C THR A 262 15.15 -4.64 48.51
N PRO A 263 13.81 -4.55 48.49
CA PRO A 263 13.16 -3.26 48.34
C PRO A 263 13.71 -2.38 49.45
N ALA A 264 14.35 -1.27 49.08
CA ALA A 264 14.78 -0.29 50.04
C ALA A 264 13.52 0.15 50.79
N GLU A 265 13.35 -0.39 52.01
CA GLU A 265 12.30 -0.03 52.95
C GLU A 265 12.59 1.41 53.38
N GLY A 266 12.12 2.33 52.54
CA GLY A 266 12.41 3.75 52.57
C GLY A 266 11.17 4.50 52.10
N THR A 267 10.15 4.42 52.93
CA THR A 267 9.00 5.32 53.08
C THR A 267 9.23 6.70 52.47
N ALA A 268 8.59 6.96 51.33
CA ALA A 268 8.21 8.31 50.93
C ALA A 268 6.71 8.27 50.62
N GLU A 269 5.92 8.72 51.59
CA GLU A 269 4.49 8.93 51.45
C GLU A 269 4.23 9.85 50.25
N PRO A 270 3.31 9.52 49.33
CA PRO A 270 2.81 10.48 48.37
C PRO A 270 1.97 11.51 49.15
N SER A 271 2.59 12.64 49.47
CA SER A 271 1.92 13.80 50.04
C SER A 271 0.79 14.26 49.09
N THR A 272 -0.43 13.90 49.48
CA THR A 272 -1.68 14.45 48.95
C THR A 272 -1.90 15.85 49.52
N ALA A 273 -1.39 16.86 48.83
CA ALA A 273 -1.79 18.26 48.91
C ALA A 273 -1.37 18.91 47.60
N GLY A 274 -2.18 19.61 46.82
CA GLY A 274 -3.51 20.16 46.99
C GLY A 274 -3.59 21.34 45.99
N GLY A 275 -4.68 21.40 45.22
CA GLY A 275 -5.25 22.62 44.63
C GLY A 275 -4.38 23.56 43.76
N SER A 276 -4.81 23.75 42.51
CA SER A 276 -5.08 25.08 41.92
C SER A 276 -5.65 24.84 40.52
N THR A 277 -6.97 24.96 40.32
CA THR A 277 -7.67 26.13 39.77
C THR A 277 -7.03 26.71 38.52
N GLY A 278 -7.84 26.77 37.46
CA GLY A 278 -7.40 26.94 36.09
C GLY A 278 -7.09 28.37 35.70
N GLU A 279 -6.60 28.50 34.47
CA GLU A 279 -6.60 29.77 33.76
C GLU A 279 -6.69 29.51 32.26
N THR A 280 -7.85 29.88 31.72
CA THR A 280 -8.13 30.17 30.33
C THR A 280 -7.24 31.31 29.85
N ALA A 281 -6.40 31.08 28.85
CA ALA A 281 -5.86 32.16 28.01
C ALA A 281 -5.49 31.62 26.61
N SER A 282 -6.32 31.98 25.64
CA SER A 282 -5.93 32.36 24.27
C SER A 282 -6.39 33.82 24.11
N PRO A 283 -5.96 34.63 23.12
CA PRO A 283 -4.89 34.47 22.13
C PRO A 283 -3.99 35.73 21.97
N GLU A 284 -2.71 35.58 21.59
CA GLU A 284 -1.91 36.67 20.97
C GLU A 284 -1.00 36.04 19.90
N THR A 285 -1.32 36.19 18.62
CA THR A 285 -0.78 37.17 17.68
C THR A 285 0.75 37.18 17.56
N GLY A 286 1.21 36.67 16.41
CA GLY A 286 2.27 37.32 15.63
C GLY A 286 3.70 36.87 15.88
N THR A 287 4.22 36.03 14.97
CA THR A 287 5.58 36.20 14.45
C THR A 287 5.64 35.74 13.01
N GLU A 288 5.86 36.69 12.10
CA GLU A 288 6.26 36.45 10.72
C GLU A 288 7.58 35.68 10.71
N GLY A 289 7.51 34.41 10.32
CA GLY A 289 8.67 33.56 10.06
C GLY A 289 9.02 33.59 8.58
N SER A 290 10.04 34.38 8.26
CA SER A 290 10.70 34.47 6.97
C SER A 290 10.86 33.10 6.30
N SER A 291 10.24 32.93 5.14
CA SER A 291 10.38 31.74 4.30
C SER A 291 11.73 31.78 3.61
N GLU A 292 12.74 31.20 4.24
CA GLU A 292 14.03 30.94 3.61
C GLU A 292 13.86 29.77 2.64
N GLU A 293 13.84 30.12 1.35
CA GLU A 293 13.74 29.25 0.19
C GLU A 293 14.88 28.22 0.19
N ARG A 294 14.62 27.04 0.78
CA ARG A 294 15.53 25.91 0.71
C ARG A 294 15.52 25.36 -0.72
N GLN A 295 16.58 25.68 -1.47
CA GLN A 295 16.88 25.00 -2.72
C GLN A 295 16.92 23.47 -2.51
N PRO A 296 16.35 22.68 -3.43
CA PRO A 296 16.43 21.24 -3.37
C PRO A 296 17.89 20.77 -3.51
N PRO A 297 18.28 19.69 -2.82
CA PRO A 297 19.64 19.16 -2.92
C PRO A 297 19.94 18.73 -4.36
N VAL A 298 21.07 19.22 -4.87
CA VAL A 298 21.65 18.80 -6.15
C VAL A 298 21.93 17.29 -6.09
N PRO A 299 21.45 16.49 -7.05
CA PRO A 299 21.72 15.06 -7.07
C PRO A 299 23.22 14.80 -7.24
N PRO A 300 23.78 13.78 -6.57
CA PRO A 300 25.20 13.47 -6.68
C PRO A 300 25.56 13.10 -8.12
N GLU A 301 26.55 13.81 -8.63
CA GLU A 301 27.21 13.59 -9.91
C GLU A 301 27.67 12.13 -9.99
N LYS A 302 27.26 11.43 -11.05
CA LYS A 302 27.60 10.02 -11.27
C LYS A 302 29.11 9.91 -11.45
N LEU A 303 29.80 9.38 -10.43
CA LEU A 303 31.19 8.96 -10.54
C LEU A 303 31.29 7.84 -11.58
N ASP A 304 31.94 8.13 -12.69
CA ASP A 304 32.34 7.15 -13.70
C ASP A 304 33.28 6.12 -13.05
N VAL A 305 32.81 4.87 -12.96
CA VAL A 305 33.62 3.74 -12.53
C VAL A 305 34.28 3.15 -13.78
N PRO A 306 35.63 3.16 -13.87
CA PRO A 306 36.31 2.58 -15.03
C PRO A 306 36.10 1.07 -15.07
N LYS A 307 35.77 0.61 -16.27
CA LYS A 307 35.54 -0.80 -16.62
C LYS A 307 36.87 -1.57 -16.51
N PRO A 308 36.92 -2.76 -15.89
CA PRO A 308 38.12 -3.58 -15.90
C PRO A 308 38.39 -4.09 -17.32
N GLU A 309 39.63 -3.92 -17.78
CA GLU A 309 40.14 -4.47 -19.04
C GLU A 309 40.28 -6.00 -18.91
N GLU A 310 39.85 -6.72 -19.95
CA GLU A 310 40.07 -8.16 -20.16
C GLU A 310 41.47 -8.44 -20.72
#